data_AF-A0A671LGK3-F1
#
_entry.id   AF-A0A671LGK3-F1
#
_cell.length_a   1.000
_cell.length_b   1.000
_cell.length_c   1.000
_cell.angle_alpha   90.00
_cell.angle_beta   90.00
_cell.angle_gamma   90.00
#
_symmetry.space_group_name_H-M   'P 1'
#
loop_
_entity.id
_entity.type
_entity.pdbx_description
1 polymer ?
#
loop_
_entity_poly.entity_id
_entity_poly.type
_entity_poly.pdbx_seq_one_letter_code
_entity_poly.pdbx_strand_id
1 'polypeptide(L)'
;TVSQTSLDSFHNLKCLQTPTIRAPPVDPCYNYNILDDLWRATNNQHSSQIMCDSWVSWNGWYRLFIQGQGIQMPDICVDELSCGTHAPLWLNGGHPRVEDGVVTRDVCGHWDNNCCYFQSNPIKVKACPGGYYVYEFVSPSTCHLAYCADVRDRCSELSCSEDEWCGKKSGVYGCLCNDDQPRPQANGTHFIYSNFILGTPRSEGLISREKILKLSFSCVYPQTQTLSMNVEINPLERTLPAGEGRYQVRMIPYEDDEFTRPFTGKVDAELDQKMNVEVRVEGVDSRQFSLVMETCWATPLIVFQFKQFDLLIVIVNILGCPNPNDDTVELLQNGVSTSSRFSFRMFIFTANSTKLYLHCAVHLCLLKMLPLMSMVVRFVVCWTLCALLYVSCLSNDIYQGFTQLDFLFSL
;
A
#
# COMPACT_ATOMS: atom_id res chain seq x y z
N THR A 1 -6.62 -63.93 -33.39
CA THR A 1 -7.03 -63.37 -32.08
C THR A 1 -6.14 -63.97 -31.03
N VAL A 2 -5.36 -63.13 -30.36
CA VAL A 2 -4.16 -63.48 -29.58
C VAL A 2 -4.50 -64.23 -28.28
N SER A 3 -3.55 -65.07 -27.88
CA SER A 3 -3.48 -66.13 -26.88
C SER A 3 -3.50 -65.71 -25.40
N GLN A 4 -3.79 -66.71 -24.56
CA GLN A 4 -3.60 -66.80 -23.10
C GLN A 4 -2.20 -66.35 -22.64
N THR A 5 -2.12 -65.69 -21.46
CA THR A 5 -1.32 -66.16 -20.31
C THR A 5 -1.58 -65.34 -19.03
N SER A 6 -1.53 -66.08 -17.91
CA SER A 6 -1.22 -65.71 -16.51
C SER A 6 -2.21 -64.86 -15.70
N LEU A 7 -3.04 -65.58 -14.93
CA LEU A 7 -3.26 -65.28 -13.52
C LEU A 7 -1.89 -65.20 -12.82
N ASP A 8 -1.59 -64.07 -12.17
CA ASP A 8 -0.83 -64.01 -10.93
C ASP A 8 -0.94 -62.60 -10.33
N SER A 9 -1.04 -62.53 -9.00
CA SER A 9 -0.86 -61.32 -8.17
C SER A 9 -2.08 -60.42 -7.86
N PHE A 10 -3.16 -61.00 -7.32
CA PHE A 10 -4.12 -60.28 -6.44
C PHE A 10 -3.85 -60.48 -4.93
N HIS A 11 -2.60 -60.77 -4.55
CA HIS A 11 -2.16 -60.69 -3.15
C HIS A 11 -1.53 -59.31 -2.89
N ASN A 12 -2.35 -58.27 -2.62
CA ASN A 12 -2.00 -57.09 -1.80
C ASN A 12 -3.07 -55.96 -1.83
N LEU A 13 -4.33 -56.29 -1.57
CA LEU A 13 -5.32 -55.28 -1.20
C LEU A 13 -5.56 -55.36 0.31
N LYS A 14 -4.84 -54.53 1.07
CA LYS A 14 -5.16 -54.24 2.48
C LYS A 14 -6.54 -53.60 2.52
N CYS A 15 -7.44 -54.11 3.38
CA CYS A 15 -8.65 -53.38 3.74
C CYS A 15 -8.26 -52.01 4.29
N LEU A 16 -8.58 -50.93 3.57
CA LEU A 16 -8.60 -49.59 4.14
C LEU A 16 -9.67 -49.59 5.24
N GLN A 17 -9.25 -49.32 6.47
CA GLN A 17 -10.14 -49.10 7.59
C GLN A 17 -11.14 -47.99 7.21
N THR A 18 -12.42 -48.28 7.42
CA THR A 18 -13.51 -47.30 7.35
C THR A 18 -13.15 -46.08 8.21
N PRO A 19 -13.19 -44.84 7.68
CA PRO A 19 -13.04 -43.66 8.51
C PRO A 19 -14.21 -43.63 9.50
N THR A 20 -13.91 -43.52 10.79
CA THR A 20 -14.90 -43.10 11.78
C THR A 20 -15.48 -41.76 11.34
N ILE A 21 -16.74 -41.75 10.92
CA ILE A 21 -17.52 -40.52 10.71
C ILE A 21 -17.58 -39.85 12.09
N ARG A 22 -16.72 -38.86 12.35
CA ARG A 22 -16.96 -37.92 13.44
C ARG A 22 -18.27 -37.21 13.11
N ALA A 23 -19.19 -37.17 14.07
CA ALA A 23 -20.37 -36.33 13.99
C ALA A 23 -19.96 -34.92 13.51
N PRO A 24 -20.76 -34.26 12.66
CA PRO A 24 -20.45 -32.90 12.25
C PRO A 24 -20.23 -32.05 13.50
N PRO A 25 -19.14 -31.26 13.58
CA PRO A 25 -18.89 -30.43 14.74
C PRO A 25 -20.12 -29.57 15.00
N VAL A 26 -20.68 -29.69 16.21
CA VAL A 26 -21.89 -28.97 16.60
C VAL A 26 -21.60 -27.48 16.46
N ASP A 27 -22.36 -26.80 15.61
CA ASP A 27 -22.13 -25.38 15.34
C ASP A 27 -22.45 -24.57 16.62
N PRO A 28 -21.47 -23.82 17.16
CA PRO A 28 -21.66 -23.07 18.39
C PRO A 28 -22.68 -21.93 18.27
N CYS A 29 -23.11 -21.56 17.07
CA CYS A 29 -24.25 -20.65 16.88
C CYS A 29 -25.58 -21.28 17.32
N TYR A 30 -25.68 -22.61 17.37
CA TYR A 30 -26.91 -23.29 17.77
C TYR A 30 -26.76 -24.07 19.08
N ASN A 31 -25.55 -24.11 19.65
CA ASN A 31 -25.26 -24.78 20.91
C ASN A 31 -24.28 -23.95 21.74
N TYR A 32 -24.81 -23.09 22.60
CA TYR A 32 -24.06 -22.20 23.48
C TYR A 32 -24.73 -22.10 24.86
N ASN A 33 -23.94 -21.75 25.86
CA ASN A 33 -24.40 -21.36 27.19
C ASN A 33 -24.80 -19.88 27.22
N ILE A 34 -25.76 -19.53 28.05
CA ILE A 34 -26.18 -18.15 28.26
C ILE A 34 -25.36 -17.55 29.40
N LEU A 35 -24.81 -16.36 29.18
CA LEU A 35 -24.12 -15.57 30.20
C LEU A 35 -24.86 -14.23 30.34
N ASP A 36 -25.75 -14.12 31.35
CA ASP A 36 -26.65 -12.98 31.59
C ASP A 36 -26.43 -12.36 32.98
N ASP A 37 -25.16 -12.12 33.31
CA ASP A 37 -24.77 -11.52 34.58
C ASP A 37 -24.81 -9.99 34.47
N LEU A 38 -25.75 -9.34 35.16
CA LEU A 38 -25.92 -7.88 35.12
C LEU A 38 -24.66 -7.10 35.51
N TRP A 39 -23.84 -7.66 36.40
CA TRP A 39 -22.64 -6.98 36.88
C TRP A 39 -21.59 -6.80 35.79
N ARG A 40 -21.65 -7.56 34.67
CA ARG A 40 -20.70 -7.47 33.55
C ARG A 40 -20.94 -6.26 32.65
N ALA A 41 -22.06 -5.56 32.81
CA ALA A 41 -22.42 -4.42 31.98
C ALA A 41 -21.38 -3.30 32.05
N THR A 42 -21.02 -2.70 30.91
CA THR A 42 -20.06 -1.59 30.84
C THR A 42 -20.46 -0.36 31.66
N ASN A 43 -21.76 -0.16 31.91
CA ASN A 43 -22.27 0.92 32.76
C ASN A 43 -22.25 0.60 34.26
N ASN A 44 -21.88 -0.62 34.66
CA ASN A 44 -21.67 -0.98 36.06
C ASN A 44 -20.28 -0.53 36.52
N GLN A 45 -20.19 0.74 36.89
CA GLN A 45 -18.96 1.41 37.31
C GLN A 45 -18.84 1.45 38.84
N HIS A 46 -17.61 1.34 39.35
CA HIS A 46 -17.29 1.49 40.78
C HIS A 46 -18.11 0.59 41.70
N SER A 47 -18.29 -0.68 41.30
CA SER A 47 -19.05 -1.63 42.12
C SER A 47 -18.39 -1.86 43.48
N SER A 48 -19.20 -1.95 44.54
CA SER A 48 -18.72 -2.28 45.89
C SER A 48 -18.31 -3.75 46.03
N GLN A 49 -18.81 -4.61 45.14
CA GLN A 49 -18.45 -6.01 45.04
C GLN A 49 -17.69 -6.22 43.74
N ILE A 50 -16.36 -6.39 43.86
CA ILE A 50 -15.50 -6.62 42.72
C ILE A 50 -15.53 -8.10 42.35
N MET A 51 -15.93 -8.36 41.11
CA MET A 51 -16.00 -9.68 40.49
C MET A 51 -14.74 -9.95 39.65
N CYS A 52 -14.41 -11.22 39.47
CA CYS A 52 -13.33 -11.65 38.58
C CYS A 52 -13.66 -13.00 37.94
N ASP A 53 -13.22 -13.20 36.70
CA ASP A 53 -13.51 -14.40 35.92
C ASP A 53 -12.46 -15.51 36.05
N SER A 54 -11.41 -15.29 36.86
CA SER A 54 -10.37 -16.28 37.10
C SER A 54 -10.87 -17.53 37.84
N TRP A 55 -12.00 -17.42 38.55
CA TRP A 55 -12.62 -18.54 39.29
C TRP A 55 -13.79 -19.18 38.55
N VAL A 56 -14.12 -18.68 37.35
CA VAL A 56 -15.20 -19.24 36.53
C VAL A 56 -14.65 -20.42 35.74
N SER A 57 -15.31 -21.57 35.87
CA SER A 57 -14.97 -22.78 35.09
C SER A 57 -15.56 -22.68 33.68
N TRP A 58 -14.89 -21.94 32.81
CA TRP A 58 -15.27 -21.78 31.41
C TRP A 58 -15.24 -23.12 30.66
N ASN A 59 -16.38 -23.52 30.09
CA ASN A 59 -16.48 -24.72 29.28
C ASN A 59 -17.48 -24.53 28.14
N GLY A 60 -16.99 -24.58 26.91
CA GLY A 60 -17.78 -24.42 25.70
C GLY A 60 -17.99 -22.97 25.29
N TRP A 61 -19.02 -22.76 24.47
CA TRP A 61 -19.33 -21.47 23.87
C TRP A 61 -20.37 -20.73 24.67
N TYR A 62 -20.24 -19.41 24.77
CA TYR A 62 -21.12 -18.54 25.53
C TYR A 62 -21.67 -17.44 24.63
N ARG A 63 -22.93 -17.08 24.85
CA ARG A 63 -23.56 -15.89 24.29
C ARG A 63 -23.89 -14.94 25.42
N LEU A 64 -23.47 -13.69 25.28
CA LEU A 64 -23.67 -12.66 26.27
C LEU A 64 -25.07 -12.05 26.18
N PHE A 65 -25.65 -11.81 27.35
CA PHE A 65 -26.91 -11.12 27.53
C PHE A 65 -26.80 -10.12 28.69
N ILE A 66 -27.65 -9.09 28.66
CA ILE A 66 -27.95 -8.26 29.83
C ILE A 66 -29.48 -8.12 29.88
N GLN A 67 -30.10 -8.58 30.97
CA GLN A 67 -31.56 -8.58 31.15
C GLN A 67 -32.29 -9.33 30.01
N GLY A 68 -31.72 -10.44 29.54
CA GLY A 68 -32.25 -11.22 28.41
C GLY A 68 -32.09 -10.55 27.04
N GLN A 69 -31.50 -9.36 26.94
CA GLN A 69 -31.14 -8.73 25.67
C GLN A 69 -29.78 -9.24 25.20
N GLY A 70 -29.72 -9.79 23.99
CA GLY A 70 -28.47 -10.27 23.41
C GLY A 70 -27.52 -9.12 23.12
N ILE A 71 -26.33 -9.17 23.71
CA ILE A 71 -25.29 -8.15 23.56
C ILE A 71 -23.97 -8.82 23.15
N GLN A 72 -22.92 -8.01 23.01
CA GLN A 72 -21.59 -8.47 22.62
C GLN A 72 -20.53 -7.99 23.60
N MET A 73 -19.35 -8.59 23.53
CA MET A 73 -18.19 -8.08 24.26
C MET A 73 -17.79 -6.74 23.63
N PRO A 74 -17.32 -5.74 24.40
CA PRO A 74 -16.83 -4.51 23.79
C PRO A 74 -15.57 -4.80 22.97
N ASP A 75 -15.48 -4.20 21.79
CA ASP A 75 -14.31 -4.19 20.90
C ASP A 75 -13.52 -2.88 20.94
N ILE A 76 -13.90 -2.01 21.87
CA ILE A 76 -13.24 -0.75 22.19
C ILE A 76 -12.85 -0.76 23.67
N CYS A 77 -11.84 0.04 24.00
CA CYS A 77 -11.37 0.18 25.37
C CYS A 77 -12.52 0.56 26.33
N VAL A 78 -12.54 -0.06 27.50
CA VAL A 78 -13.52 0.16 28.56
C VAL A 78 -12.83 0.84 29.72
N ASP A 79 -13.44 1.90 30.26
CA ASP A 79 -12.89 2.67 31.38
C ASP A 79 -12.62 1.80 32.60
N GLU A 80 -11.54 2.08 33.32
CA GLU A 80 -11.17 1.38 34.55
C GLU A 80 -12.35 1.33 35.54
N LEU A 81 -12.39 0.29 36.39
CA LEU A 81 -13.44 0.08 37.40
C LEU A 81 -14.86 -0.13 36.82
N SER A 82 -14.98 -0.48 35.54
CA SER A 82 -16.24 -0.85 34.88
C SER A 82 -16.49 -2.37 34.88
N CYS A 83 -17.68 -2.80 34.45
CA CYS A 83 -18.07 -4.22 34.36
C CYS A 83 -17.96 -4.97 35.69
N GLY A 84 -18.14 -4.25 36.81
CA GLY A 84 -18.05 -4.82 38.15
C GLY A 84 -16.68 -5.40 38.51
N THR A 85 -15.61 -4.97 37.85
CA THR A 85 -14.24 -5.43 38.11
C THR A 85 -13.25 -4.28 38.17
N HIS A 86 -11.98 -4.56 38.50
CA HIS A 86 -10.94 -3.52 38.51
C HIS A 86 -10.45 -3.19 37.10
N ALA A 87 -10.05 -4.23 36.36
CA ALA A 87 -9.52 -4.12 35.02
C ALA A 87 -10.47 -4.83 34.02
N PRO A 88 -11.35 -4.08 33.34
CA PRO A 88 -12.34 -4.64 32.42
C PRO A 88 -11.67 -5.24 31.18
N LEU A 89 -12.11 -6.45 30.79
CA LEU A 89 -11.62 -7.13 29.60
C LEU A 89 -12.46 -6.79 28.37
N TRP A 90 -11.77 -6.44 27.28
CA TRP A 90 -12.35 -6.10 25.98
C TRP A 90 -11.58 -6.77 24.83
N LEU A 91 -12.25 -6.90 23.68
CA LEU A 91 -11.79 -7.68 22.55
C LEU A 91 -10.87 -6.84 21.67
N ASN A 92 -9.59 -7.23 21.58
CA ASN A 92 -8.62 -6.52 20.76
C ASN A 92 -8.65 -7.06 19.31
N GLY A 93 -8.93 -6.17 18.35
CA GLY A 93 -9.03 -6.52 16.92
C GLY A 93 -10.46 -6.67 16.38
N GLY A 94 -11.49 -6.24 17.12
CA GLY A 94 -12.88 -6.22 16.63
C GLY A 94 -13.58 -7.58 16.65
N HIS A 95 -14.79 -7.63 16.08
CA HIS A 95 -15.54 -8.88 15.88
C HIS A 95 -15.37 -9.43 14.45
N PRO A 96 -15.43 -10.76 14.23
CA PRO A 96 -15.36 -11.36 12.89
C PRO A 96 -16.64 -11.14 12.07
N ARG A 97 -16.56 -11.42 10.77
CA ARG A 97 -17.73 -11.57 9.89
C ARG A 97 -18.18 -13.03 9.88
N VAL A 98 -19.41 -13.27 9.40
CA VAL A 98 -19.98 -14.63 9.28
C VAL A 98 -19.11 -15.54 8.39
N GLU A 99 -18.49 -14.95 7.35
CA GLU A 99 -17.58 -15.64 6.42
C GLU A 99 -16.26 -16.08 7.04
N ASP A 100 -15.80 -15.42 8.11
CA ASP A 100 -14.51 -15.71 8.76
C ASP A 100 -14.55 -16.98 9.62
N GLY A 101 -15.75 -17.47 9.94
CA GLY A 101 -15.92 -18.64 10.79
C GLY A 101 -15.45 -18.41 12.23
N VAL A 102 -14.77 -19.42 12.81
CA VAL A 102 -14.20 -19.33 14.16
C VAL A 102 -12.83 -18.70 14.08
N VAL A 103 -12.67 -17.52 14.69
CA VAL A 103 -11.38 -16.81 14.76
C VAL A 103 -10.90 -16.72 16.20
N THR A 104 -9.59 -16.60 16.38
CA THR A 104 -8.97 -16.31 17.68
C THR A 104 -8.71 -14.81 17.78
N ARG A 105 -9.03 -14.19 18.92
CA ARG A 105 -8.81 -12.76 19.18
C ARG A 105 -8.10 -12.57 20.51
N ASP A 106 -7.21 -11.59 20.54
CA ASP A 106 -6.52 -11.19 21.75
C ASP A 106 -7.50 -10.42 22.66
N VAL A 107 -7.27 -10.50 23.97
CA VAL A 107 -8.10 -9.86 24.98
C VAL A 107 -7.24 -8.97 25.86
N CYS A 108 -7.61 -7.69 25.94
CA CYS A 108 -6.89 -6.67 26.69
C CYS A 108 -7.68 -6.27 27.93
N GLY A 109 -6.97 -5.96 29.01
CA GLY A 109 -7.51 -5.37 30.23
C GLY A 109 -6.96 -3.96 30.46
N HIS A 110 -7.86 -3.00 30.71
CA HIS A 110 -7.50 -1.60 30.97
C HIS A 110 -7.07 -1.41 32.43
N TRP A 111 -5.89 -0.84 32.64
CA TRP A 111 -5.39 -0.42 33.95
C TRP A 111 -4.32 0.66 33.80
N ASP A 112 -4.17 1.53 34.80
CA ASP A 112 -3.10 2.54 34.86
C ASP A 112 -3.03 3.44 33.60
N ASN A 113 -4.20 3.88 33.12
CA ASN A 113 -4.41 4.63 31.87
C ASN A 113 -3.88 3.93 30.60
N ASN A 114 -3.62 2.62 30.65
CA ASN A 114 -3.23 1.82 29.51
C ASN A 114 -4.34 0.80 29.20
N CYS A 115 -5.01 1.02 28.07
CA CYS A 115 -6.11 0.17 27.58
C CYS A 115 -5.75 -1.31 27.40
N CYS A 116 -4.46 -1.65 27.26
CA CYS A 116 -3.99 -3.02 27.22
C CYS A 116 -2.81 -3.25 28.17
N TYR A 117 -2.96 -2.79 29.42
CA TYR A 117 -1.99 -3.07 30.47
C TYR A 117 -1.91 -4.57 30.77
N PHE A 118 -3.07 -5.20 30.95
CA PHE A 118 -3.16 -6.64 31.16
C PHE A 118 -3.43 -7.36 29.84
N GLN A 119 -2.54 -8.29 29.49
CA GLN A 119 -2.78 -9.23 28.39
C GLN A 119 -3.42 -10.49 28.96
N SER A 120 -4.69 -10.71 28.63
CA SER A 120 -5.41 -11.92 29.02
C SER A 120 -5.17 -13.04 27.99
N ASN A 121 -5.59 -14.25 28.33
CA ASN A 121 -5.56 -15.37 27.38
C ASN A 121 -6.45 -15.06 26.17
N PRO A 122 -5.99 -15.35 24.95
CA PRO A 122 -6.80 -15.16 23.75
C PRO A 122 -8.01 -16.09 23.78
N ILE A 123 -9.11 -15.62 23.19
CA ILE A 123 -10.39 -16.35 23.14
C ILE A 123 -10.76 -16.66 21.70
N LYS A 124 -11.64 -17.65 21.50
CA LYS A 124 -12.27 -17.84 20.18
C LYS A 124 -13.59 -17.09 20.10
N VAL A 125 -13.87 -16.50 18.95
CA VAL A 125 -15.12 -15.80 18.65
C VAL A 125 -15.62 -16.20 17.28
N LYS A 126 -16.95 -16.36 17.15
CA LYS A 126 -17.62 -16.64 15.88
C LYS A 126 -18.82 -15.72 15.70
N ALA A 127 -18.97 -15.18 14.49
CA ALA A 127 -20.15 -14.45 14.07
C ALA A 127 -21.24 -15.41 13.57
N CYS A 128 -22.47 -15.19 14.01
CA CYS A 128 -23.60 -16.05 13.68
C CYS A 128 -24.60 -15.37 12.73
N PRO A 129 -25.31 -16.11 11.86
CA PRO A 129 -26.26 -15.55 10.87
C PRO A 129 -27.37 -14.66 11.47
N GLY A 130 -27.68 -14.80 12.76
CA GLY A 130 -28.67 -13.98 13.48
C GLY A 130 -28.15 -12.63 13.99
N GLY A 131 -26.97 -12.18 13.56
CA GLY A 131 -26.42 -10.88 13.94
C GLY A 131 -25.92 -10.79 15.39
N TYR A 132 -25.45 -11.91 15.93
CA TYR A 132 -24.85 -12.02 17.27
C TYR A 132 -23.55 -12.82 17.22
N TYR A 133 -22.83 -12.82 18.33
CA TYR A 133 -21.55 -13.49 18.48
C TYR A 133 -21.59 -14.51 19.61
N VAL A 134 -20.78 -15.55 19.46
CA VAL A 134 -20.52 -16.55 20.49
C VAL A 134 -19.03 -16.58 20.79
N TYR A 135 -18.69 -16.80 22.06
CA TYR A 135 -17.33 -16.71 22.59
C TYR A 135 -16.95 -17.99 23.33
N GLU A 136 -15.78 -18.53 23.04
CA GLU A 136 -15.15 -19.57 23.85
C GLU A 136 -14.19 -18.87 24.81
N PHE A 137 -14.72 -18.44 25.96
CA PHE A 137 -13.96 -17.72 26.97
C PHE A 137 -12.93 -18.62 27.66
N VAL A 138 -11.85 -18.01 28.14
CA VAL A 138 -10.74 -18.69 28.83
C VAL A 138 -10.51 -17.97 30.15
N SER A 139 -10.21 -18.71 31.22
CA SER A 139 -9.94 -18.10 32.53
C SER A 139 -8.79 -17.08 32.43
N PRO A 140 -8.98 -15.82 32.85
CA PRO A 140 -7.90 -14.84 32.94
C PRO A 140 -6.83 -15.24 33.97
N SER A 141 -5.62 -14.71 33.83
CA SER A 141 -4.46 -15.06 34.65
C SER A 141 -4.48 -14.48 36.08
N THR A 142 -5.27 -13.45 36.34
CA THR A 142 -5.33 -12.75 37.63
C THR A 142 -6.78 -12.44 38.06
N CYS A 143 -7.04 -12.37 39.37
CA CYS A 143 -8.37 -12.05 39.92
C CYS A 143 -8.62 -10.53 40.04
N HIS A 144 -8.34 -9.80 38.98
CA HIS A 144 -8.77 -8.40 38.81
C HIS A 144 -9.41 -8.17 37.44
N LEU A 145 -9.64 -9.25 36.69
CA LEU A 145 -10.04 -9.24 35.29
C LEU A 145 -11.39 -9.92 35.12
N ALA A 146 -12.28 -9.30 34.35
CA ALA A 146 -13.57 -9.88 33.98
C ALA A 146 -14.00 -9.45 32.56
N TYR A 147 -14.61 -10.37 31.83
CA TYR A 147 -15.20 -10.16 30.50
C TYR A 147 -16.40 -9.23 30.57
N CYS A 148 -16.31 -8.12 29.85
CA CYS A 148 -17.37 -7.11 29.78
C CYS A 148 -18.49 -7.47 28.82
N ALA A 149 -19.66 -6.93 29.13
CA ALA A 149 -20.85 -6.89 28.29
C ALA A 149 -21.10 -5.44 27.84
N ASP A 150 -21.03 -5.18 26.53
CA ASP A 150 -21.18 -3.84 25.97
C ASP A 150 -22.65 -3.41 25.96
N VAL A 151 -23.01 -2.51 26.87
CA VAL A 151 -24.34 -1.89 26.98
C VAL A 151 -24.30 -0.42 26.58
N ARG A 152 -23.17 0.07 26.04
CA ARG A 152 -23.10 1.44 25.56
C ARG A 152 -24.03 1.60 24.38
N ASP A 153 -24.79 2.70 24.40
CA ASP A 153 -25.53 3.10 23.22
C ASP A 153 -24.53 3.60 22.18
N ARG A 154 -24.21 2.77 21.18
CA ARG A 154 -23.31 3.15 20.09
C ARG A 154 -23.82 4.35 19.29
N CYS A 155 -25.10 4.74 19.47
CA CYS A 155 -25.66 5.96 18.90
C CYS A 155 -25.39 7.22 19.72
N SER A 156 -25.06 7.12 21.00
CA SER A 156 -24.71 8.30 21.81
C SER A 156 -23.31 8.83 21.53
N GLU A 157 -22.44 7.99 20.94
CA GLU A 157 -21.10 8.36 20.47
C GLU A 157 -21.11 8.90 19.01
N LEU A 158 -22.21 8.74 18.28
CA LEU A 158 -22.36 9.18 16.88
C LEU A 158 -23.10 10.53 16.81
N SER A 159 -22.43 11.57 16.32
CA SER A 159 -23.06 12.87 16.05
C SER A 159 -23.79 12.88 14.71
N CYS A 160 -24.93 12.17 14.62
CA CYS A 160 -25.79 12.21 13.43
C CYS A 160 -26.41 13.60 13.24
N SER A 161 -26.63 14.01 12.00
CA SER A 161 -27.31 15.27 11.69
C SER A 161 -28.80 15.20 12.05
N GLU A 162 -29.48 16.35 12.17
CA GLU A 162 -30.93 16.40 12.49
C GLU A 162 -31.80 15.64 11.46
N ASP A 163 -31.27 15.46 10.24
CA ASP A 163 -31.92 14.76 9.12
C ASP A 163 -31.64 13.25 9.08
N GLU A 164 -30.84 12.75 10.02
CA GLU A 164 -30.43 11.36 10.13
C GLU A 164 -30.85 10.74 11.47
N TRP A 165 -31.27 9.48 11.44
CA TRP A 165 -31.46 8.67 12.63
C TRP A 165 -30.30 7.68 12.78
N CYS A 166 -29.80 7.51 14.00
CA CYS A 166 -28.80 6.48 14.24
C CYS A 166 -29.46 5.10 14.30
N GLY A 167 -28.94 4.16 13.51
CA GLY A 167 -29.47 2.81 13.45
C GLY A 167 -28.42 1.78 13.05
N LYS A 168 -28.80 0.51 13.23
CA LYS A 168 -27.94 -0.64 12.95
C LYS A 168 -28.31 -1.26 11.61
N LYS A 169 -27.37 -1.36 10.67
CA LYS A 169 -27.53 -2.09 9.40
C LYS A 169 -26.39 -3.09 9.23
N SER A 170 -26.74 -4.37 9.05
CA SER A 170 -25.75 -5.46 8.89
C SER A 170 -24.70 -5.56 10.00
N GLY A 171 -25.07 -5.29 11.26
CA GLY A 171 -24.16 -5.39 12.40
C GLY A 171 -23.38 -4.12 12.75
N VAL A 172 -23.40 -3.10 11.88
CA VAL A 172 -22.69 -1.83 12.05
C VAL A 172 -23.69 -0.72 12.39
N TYR A 173 -23.37 0.10 13.39
CA TYR A 173 -24.14 1.30 13.75
C TYR A 173 -23.67 2.48 12.90
N GLY A 174 -24.61 3.32 12.44
CA GLY A 174 -24.31 4.52 11.67
C GLY A 174 -25.54 5.42 11.52
N CYS A 175 -25.35 6.58 10.90
CA CYS A 175 -26.42 7.53 10.62
C CYS A 175 -27.17 7.13 9.33
N LEU A 176 -28.49 7.02 9.39
CA LEU A 176 -29.37 6.68 8.27
C LEU A 176 -30.33 7.84 8.01
N CYS A 177 -30.60 8.15 6.74
CA CYS A 177 -31.50 9.26 6.39
C CYS A 177 -32.95 8.96 6.79
N ASN A 178 -33.68 10.00 7.22
CA ASN A 178 -35.12 9.93 7.51
C ASN A 178 -35.97 9.75 6.23
N ASP A 179 -37.12 9.08 6.36
CA ASP A 179 -37.95 8.63 5.22
C ASP A 179 -38.65 9.76 4.43
N ASP A 180 -38.73 10.96 5.00
CA ASP A 180 -39.51 12.09 4.46
C ASP A 180 -38.76 12.97 3.45
N GLN A 181 -37.49 12.68 3.17
CA GLN A 181 -36.73 13.42 2.15
C GLN A 181 -37.05 12.95 0.73
N PRO A 182 -36.99 13.82 -0.30
CA PRO A 182 -37.19 13.43 -1.69
C PRO A 182 -36.18 12.36 -2.09
N ARG A 183 -36.62 11.10 -2.03
CA ARG A 183 -35.79 9.96 -2.39
C ARG A 183 -35.45 10.06 -3.87
N PRO A 184 -34.16 10.01 -4.25
CA PRO A 184 -33.80 9.95 -5.65
C PRO A 184 -34.45 8.72 -6.28
N GLN A 185 -35.03 8.89 -7.47
CA GLN A 185 -35.49 7.72 -8.23
C GLN A 185 -34.24 6.95 -8.67
N ALA A 186 -34.13 5.70 -8.21
CA ALA A 186 -33.07 4.80 -8.61
C ALA A 186 -33.55 3.97 -9.81
N ASN A 187 -32.93 4.18 -10.98
CA ASN A 187 -33.24 3.41 -12.20
C ASN A 187 -32.28 2.21 -12.38
N GLY A 188 -31.81 1.64 -11.26
CA GLY A 188 -30.87 0.50 -11.22
C GLY A 188 -29.40 0.83 -11.58
N THR A 189 -29.12 1.94 -12.26
CA THR A 189 -27.74 2.35 -12.63
C THR A 189 -27.37 3.78 -12.20
N HIS A 190 -28.37 4.64 -11.94
CA HIS A 190 -28.18 6.05 -11.61
C HIS A 190 -29.19 6.49 -10.55
N PHE A 191 -28.78 7.43 -9.69
CA PHE A 191 -29.65 8.24 -8.84
C PHE A 191 -30.11 9.48 -9.60
N ILE A 192 -31.41 9.69 -9.67
CA ILE A 192 -32.00 10.85 -10.35
C ILE A 192 -32.68 11.73 -9.32
N TYR A 193 -32.17 12.95 -9.16
CA TYR A 193 -32.82 14.01 -8.39
C TYR A 193 -33.61 14.88 -9.35
N SER A 194 -34.92 14.92 -9.20
CA SER A 194 -35.79 15.77 -10.01
C SER A 194 -36.47 16.82 -9.15
N ASN A 195 -36.48 18.08 -9.58
CA ASN A 195 -37.19 19.15 -8.92
C ASN A 195 -37.74 20.14 -9.98
N PHE A 196 -38.56 21.10 -9.58
CA PHE A 196 -39.10 22.11 -10.47
C PHE A 196 -39.08 23.48 -9.81
N ILE A 197 -38.74 24.51 -10.59
CA ILE A 197 -38.82 25.91 -10.19
C ILE A 197 -40.21 26.44 -10.60
N LEU A 198 -40.97 26.93 -9.62
CA LEU A 198 -42.24 27.63 -9.84
C LEU A 198 -42.00 29.14 -9.82
N GLY A 199 -42.22 29.81 -10.95
CA GLY A 199 -42.35 31.26 -11.01
C GLY A 199 -43.79 31.65 -10.63
N THR A 200 -43.96 32.38 -9.53
CA THR A 200 -45.26 32.92 -9.13
C THR A 200 -45.50 34.28 -9.80
N PRO A 201 -46.65 34.48 -10.47
CA PRO A 201 -47.01 35.79 -11.01
C PRO A 201 -47.32 36.79 -9.88
N ARG A 202 -46.95 38.06 -10.05
CA ARG A 202 -47.32 39.14 -9.13
C ARG A 202 -48.72 39.65 -9.46
N SER A 203 -49.76 38.97 -8.97
CA SER A 203 -51.11 39.53 -8.94
C SER A 203 -51.77 39.27 -7.60
N GLU A 204 -52.04 40.33 -6.83
CA GLU A 204 -52.91 40.28 -5.64
C GLU A 204 -54.37 40.23 -6.11
N GLY A 205 -54.91 39.02 -6.31
CA GLY A 205 -56.29 38.79 -6.68
C GLY A 205 -56.65 37.30 -6.72
N LEU A 206 -57.93 36.97 -6.49
CA LEU A 206 -58.45 35.59 -6.43
C LEU A 206 -58.40 34.83 -7.78
N ILE A 207 -58.21 35.53 -8.91
CA ILE A 207 -58.12 34.95 -10.25
C ILE A 207 -56.85 35.47 -10.92
N SER A 208 -55.85 34.61 -11.10
CA SER A 208 -54.66 34.90 -11.90
C SER A 208 -54.83 34.32 -13.31
N ARG A 209 -54.65 35.16 -14.34
CA ARG A 209 -54.69 34.78 -15.76
C ARG A 209 -53.29 34.70 -16.40
N GLU A 210 -52.24 34.82 -15.58
CA GLU A 210 -50.85 34.75 -16.03
C GLU A 210 -50.35 33.30 -16.05
N LYS A 211 -49.49 32.98 -17.03
CA LYS A 211 -48.90 31.64 -17.14
C LYS A 211 -47.90 31.43 -16.01
N ILE A 212 -48.17 30.48 -15.12
CA ILE A 212 -47.21 30.01 -14.12
C ILE A 212 -46.07 29.31 -14.85
N LEU A 213 -44.84 29.80 -14.64
CA LEU A 213 -43.65 29.19 -15.21
C LEU A 213 -43.22 28.01 -14.32
N LYS A 214 -43.38 26.78 -14.81
CA LYS A 214 -42.89 25.58 -14.13
C LYS A 214 -41.71 25.00 -14.90
N LEU A 215 -40.49 25.29 -14.46
CA LEU A 215 -39.26 24.76 -15.05
C LEU A 215 -38.85 23.48 -14.31
N SER A 216 -39.06 22.32 -14.92
CA SER A 216 -38.62 21.04 -14.35
C SER A 216 -37.16 20.77 -14.72
N PHE A 217 -36.36 20.32 -13.76
CA PHE A 217 -34.95 19.96 -13.97
C PHE A 217 -34.59 18.66 -13.24
N SER A 218 -33.52 18.01 -13.69
CA SER A 218 -33.03 16.79 -13.08
C SER A 218 -31.51 16.70 -13.08
N CYS A 219 -30.93 16.22 -11.99
CA CYS A 219 -29.52 15.86 -11.87
C CYS A 219 -29.40 14.33 -11.81
N VAL A 220 -28.49 13.77 -12.60
CA VAL A 220 -28.29 12.32 -12.73
C VAL A 220 -26.89 11.96 -12.24
N TYR A 221 -26.81 11.08 -11.25
CA TYR A 221 -25.55 10.63 -10.65
C TYR A 221 -25.39 9.11 -10.82
N PRO A 222 -24.21 8.60 -11.20
CA PRO A 222 -24.00 7.16 -11.32
C PRO A 222 -24.04 6.49 -9.94
N GLN A 223 -24.72 5.34 -9.84
CA GLN A 223 -24.88 4.59 -8.59
C GLN A 223 -23.59 3.86 -8.18
N THR A 224 -22.78 3.46 -9.16
CA THR A 224 -21.47 2.84 -8.94
C THR A 224 -20.36 3.79 -9.38
N GLN A 225 -19.46 4.09 -8.46
CA GLN A 225 -18.23 4.81 -8.75
C GLN A 225 -17.04 4.00 -8.24
N THR A 226 -16.05 3.80 -9.11
CA THR A 226 -14.78 3.19 -8.75
C THR A 226 -13.84 4.28 -8.25
N LEU A 227 -13.46 4.21 -6.98
CA LEU A 227 -12.48 5.10 -6.39
C LEU A 227 -11.17 4.33 -6.23
N SER A 228 -10.06 5.00 -6.54
CA SER A 228 -8.72 4.52 -6.23
C SER A 228 -8.18 5.36 -5.08
N MET A 229 -7.55 4.72 -4.10
CA MET A 229 -6.81 5.47 -3.09
C MET A 229 -5.69 6.24 -3.76
N ASN A 230 -5.51 7.50 -3.39
CA ASN A 230 -4.36 8.33 -3.78
C ASN A 230 -3.11 8.05 -2.92
N VAL A 231 -3.16 6.98 -2.13
CA VAL A 231 -2.13 6.52 -1.21
C VAL A 231 -1.97 5.01 -1.37
N GLU A 232 -0.74 4.55 -1.38
CA GLU A 232 -0.39 3.13 -1.45
C GLU A 232 -0.51 2.49 -0.06
N ILE A 233 -1.18 1.33 0.05
CA ILE A 233 -1.21 0.51 1.27
C ILE A 233 -0.20 -0.63 1.09
N ASN A 234 0.84 -0.64 1.93
CA ASN A 234 1.78 -1.75 2.01
C ASN A 234 1.41 -2.65 3.22
N PRO A 235 0.93 -3.89 3.00
CA PRO A 235 0.66 -4.82 4.10
C PRO A 235 1.97 -5.27 4.77
N LEU A 236 2.00 -5.23 6.11
CA LEU A 236 3.19 -5.58 6.90
C LEU A 236 3.20 -7.09 7.21
N GLU A 237 4.03 -7.85 6.50
CA GLU A 237 4.36 -9.24 6.82
C GLU A 237 5.66 -9.27 7.64
N ARG A 238 5.69 -9.95 8.80
CA ARG A 238 6.92 -10.11 9.61
C ARG A 238 7.86 -11.15 8.98
N THR A 239 8.52 -10.72 7.92
CA THR A 239 9.83 -11.17 7.45
C THR A 239 10.65 -9.91 7.23
N LEU A 240 11.89 -9.84 7.72
CA LEU A 240 12.76 -8.65 7.61
C LEU A 240 12.65 -8.03 6.21
N PRO A 241 12.03 -6.85 6.04
CA PRO A 241 11.76 -6.31 4.72
C PRO A 241 13.02 -5.69 4.12
N ALA A 242 13.24 -5.90 2.82
CA ALA A 242 14.12 -5.04 2.05
C ALA A 242 13.52 -3.64 2.02
N GLY A 243 14.24 -2.65 2.55
CA GLY A 243 13.82 -1.25 2.46
C GLY A 243 13.93 -0.77 1.01
N GLU A 244 12.90 -0.12 0.49
CA GLU A 244 13.07 0.73 -0.70
C GLU A 244 13.87 1.98 -0.31
N GLY A 245 15.15 1.99 -0.68
CA GLY A 245 15.95 3.21 -0.64
C GLY A 245 15.58 4.10 -1.82
N ARG A 246 15.19 5.35 -1.57
CA ARG A 246 15.09 6.38 -2.62
C ARG A 246 16.45 7.05 -2.77
N TYR A 247 17.07 6.90 -3.93
CA TYR A 247 18.26 7.66 -4.29
C TYR A 247 17.88 8.95 -5.01
N GLN A 248 18.67 10.00 -4.84
CA GLN A 248 18.47 11.28 -5.52
C GLN A 248 19.57 11.46 -6.57
N VAL A 249 19.20 11.86 -7.80
CA VAL A 249 20.17 12.21 -8.84
C VAL A 249 20.22 13.72 -8.98
N ARG A 250 21.43 14.27 -9.04
CA ARG A 250 21.70 15.69 -9.26
C ARG A 250 22.62 15.86 -10.46
N MET A 251 22.33 16.86 -11.28
CA MET A 251 23.19 17.32 -12.37
C MET A 251 23.71 18.70 -12.01
N ILE A 252 25.03 18.86 -11.94
CA ILE A 252 25.68 20.07 -11.42
C ILE A 252 26.76 20.51 -12.42
N PRO A 253 26.64 21.72 -13.00
CA PRO A 253 27.71 22.30 -13.79
C PRO A 253 28.78 22.97 -12.90
N TYR A 254 30.03 22.94 -13.34
CA TYR A 254 31.22 23.44 -12.65
C TYR A 254 32.02 24.40 -13.51
N GLU A 255 32.66 25.38 -12.85
CA GLU A 255 33.50 26.41 -13.46
C GLU A 255 34.95 25.94 -13.71
N ASP A 256 35.38 24.92 -12.98
CA ASP A 256 36.76 24.40 -12.96
C ASP A 256 36.83 22.94 -13.40
N ASP A 257 38.02 22.51 -13.84
CA ASP A 257 38.27 21.13 -14.28
C ASP A 257 38.37 20.15 -13.11
N GLU A 258 38.57 20.65 -11.89
CA GLU A 258 38.67 19.87 -10.65
C GLU A 258 37.31 19.57 -10.00
N PHE A 259 36.20 20.11 -10.53
CA PHE A 259 34.84 19.93 -10.01
C PHE A 259 34.68 20.42 -8.56
N THR A 260 35.28 21.57 -8.24
CA THR A 260 35.27 22.17 -6.89
C THR A 260 34.33 23.36 -6.75
N ARG A 261 34.12 24.14 -7.82
CA ARG A 261 33.30 25.35 -7.85
C ARG A 261 32.06 25.12 -8.73
N PRO A 262 30.93 24.69 -8.14
CA PRO A 262 29.69 24.55 -8.88
C PRO A 262 29.10 25.92 -9.21
N PHE A 263 28.47 26.05 -10.37
CA PHE A 263 27.67 27.24 -10.63
C PHE A 263 26.45 27.28 -9.70
N THR A 264 26.17 28.44 -9.13
CA THR A 264 25.02 28.65 -8.24
C THR A 264 24.01 29.62 -8.87
N GLY A 265 22.76 29.18 -9.04
CA GLY A 265 21.68 30.03 -9.57
C GLY A 265 21.64 30.06 -11.10
N LYS A 266 21.68 31.25 -11.70
CA LYS A 266 21.64 31.42 -13.17
C LYS A 266 23.06 31.22 -13.73
N VAL A 267 23.22 30.20 -14.57
CA VAL A 267 24.49 29.89 -15.25
C VAL A 267 24.62 30.80 -16.48
N ASP A 268 25.55 31.75 -16.42
CA ASP A 268 25.91 32.60 -17.56
C ASP A 268 27.27 32.11 -18.07
N ALA A 269 27.29 31.56 -19.29
CA ALA A 269 28.49 31.03 -19.94
C ALA A 269 28.67 31.64 -21.34
N GLU A 270 29.91 31.91 -21.72
CA GLU A 270 30.26 32.43 -23.04
C GLU A 270 30.21 31.32 -24.09
N LEU A 271 29.99 31.68 -25.36
CA LEU A 271 30.07 30.71 -26.47
C LEU A 271 31.47 30.11 -26.54
N ASP A 272 31.55 28.82 -26.87
CA ASP A 272 32.78 28.02 -26.93
C ASP A 272 33.49 27.81 -25.56
N GLN A 273 32.96 28.38 -24.47
CA GLN A 273 33.48 28.15 -23.13
C GLN A 273 33.34 26.66 -22.77
N LYS A 274 34.42 26.05 -22.26
CA LYS A 274 34.38 24.68 -21.74
C LYS A 274 33.50 24.62 -20.50
N MET A 275 32.52 23.73 -20.52
CA MET A 275 31.59 23.50 -19.42
C MET A 275 31.82 22.11 -18.86
N ASN A 276 32.12 22.01 -17.56
CA ASN A 276 32.26 20.74 -16.86
C ASN A 276 30.95 20.40 -16.17
N VAL A 277 30.46 19.17 -16.33
CA VAL A 277 29.19 18.72 -15.74
C VAL A 277 29.39 17.41 -15.00
N GLU A 278 28.93 17.36 -13.75
CA GLU A 278 28.85 16.15 -12.96
C GLU A 278 27.39 15.73 -12.78
N VAL A 279 27.10 14.47 -13.10
CA VAL A 279 25.88 13.79 -12.68
C VAL A 279 26.23 12.90 -11.50
N ARG A 280 25.58 13.11 -10.36
CA ARG A 280 25.87 12.44 -9.10
C ARG A 280 24.61 11.83 -8.51
N VAL A 281 24.73 10.60 -8.00
CA VAL A 281 23.69 9.99 -7.18
C VAL A 281 24.02 10.14 -5.68
N GLU A 282 23.03 10.55 -4.90
CA GLU A 282 23.07 10.65 -3.45
C GLU A 282 22.16 9.59 -2.82
N GLY A 283 22.54 9.09 -1.63
CA GLY A 283 21.75 8.10 -0.90
C GLY A 283 22.01 6.63 -1.26
N VAL A 284 23.11 6.33 -1.97
CA VAL A 284 23.54 4.96 -2.31
C VAL A 284 24.93 4.65 -1.73
N ASP A 285 25.24 3.37 -1.48
CA ASP A 285 26.57 2.95 -1.04
C ASP A 285 27.55 2.98 -2.23
N SER A 286 28.55 3.87 -2.16
CA SER A 286 29.57 4.05 -3.19
C SER A 286 30.48 2.85 -3.40
N ARG A 287 30.45 1.85 -2.51
CA ARG A 287 31.16 0.57 -2.68
C ARG A 287 30.35 -0.46 -3.45
N GLN A 288 29.04 -0.30 -3.50
CA GLN A 288 28.10 -1.25 -4.10
C GLN A 288 27.52 -0.75 -5.42
N PHE A 289 27.50 0.56 -5.64
CA PHE A 289 26.88 1.17 -6.80
C PHE A 289 27.84 2.10 -7.54
N SER A 290 27.80 2.03 -8.86
CA SER A 290 28.30 3.08 -9.74
C SER A 290 27.16 3.65 -10.59
N LEU A 291 27.27 4.92 -10.95
CA LEU A 291 26.35 5.60 -11.85
C LEU A 291 26.90 5.48 -13.27
N VAL A 292 26.06 5.04 -14.20
CA VAL A 292 26.35 5.06 -15.63
C VAL A 292 25.38 6.04 -16.31
N MET A 293 25.95 6.99 -17.03
CA MET A 293 25.21 7.84 -17.98
C MET A 293 25.04 7.07 -19.28
N GLU A 294 23.79 6.86 -19.69
CA GLU A 294 23.47 6.22 -20.96
C GLU A 294 23.48 7.21 -22.09
N THR A 295 22.75 8.32 -21.98
CA THR A 295 22.65 9.34 -23.02
C THR A 295 22.39 10.69 -22.38
N CYS A 296 23.01 11.74 -22.93
CA CYS A 296 22.79 13.11 -22.52
C CYS A 296 22.52 13.98 -23.75
N TRP A 297 21.56 14.89 -23.64
CA TRP A 297 21.14 15.74 -24.74
C TRP A 297 20.76 17.14 -24.25
N ALA A 298 20.85 18.11 -25.16
CA ALA A 298 20.43 19.48 -24.91
C ALA A 298 19.13 19.81 -25.66
N THR A 299 18.32 20.67 -25.06
CA THR A 299 17.11 21.26 -25.67
C THR A 299 16.98 22.74 -25.34
N PRO A 300 16.27 23.53 -26.18
CA PRO A 300 15.93 24.92 -25.86
C PRO A 300 14.77 25.07 -24.85
N LEU A 301 14.14 23.97 -24.43
CA LEU A 301 12.99 23.92 -23.51
C LEU A 301 13.27 23.03 -22.29
N ILE A 302 12.63 23.36 -21.17
CA ILE A 302 12.83 22.67 -19.87
C ILE A 302 12.14 21.29 -19.78
N VAL A 303 11.08 21.04 -20.58
CA VAL A 303 10.36 19.75 -20.61
C VAL A 303 10.48 19.12 -21.99
N PHE A 304 10.99 17.88 -22.04
CA PHE A 304 11.05 17.07 -23.25
C PHE A 304 9.63 16.59 -23.65
N GLN A 305 9.19 16.92 -24.86
CA GLN A 305 7.91 16.49 -25.44
C GLN A 305 8.19 15.68 -26.71
N PHE A 306 7.49 14.55 -26.90
CA PHE A 306 7.70 13.57 -27.99
C PHE A 306 7.59 14.13 -29.43
N LYS A 307 7.21 15.41 -29.61
CA LYS A 307 7.06 16.08 -30.92
C LYS A 307 8.24 16.97 -31.32
N GLN A 308 9.35 17.00 -30.56
CA GLN A 308 10.47 17.93 -30.75
C GLN A 308 11.83 17.26 -31.06
N PHE A 309 11.84 16.06 -31.64
CA PHE A 309 13.09 15.36 -31.99
C PHE A 309 14.04 16.20 -32.89
N ASP A 310 13.51 17.10 -33.72
CA ASP A 310 14.30 17.95 -34.63
C ASP A 310 15.14 19.04 -33.94
N LEU A 311 14.92 19.31 -32.66
CA LEU A 311 15.62 20.36 -31.87
C LEU A 311 16.46 19.76 -30.72
N LEU A 312 16.77 18.48 -30.80
CA LEU A 312 17.55 17.75 -29.82
C LEU A 312 18.99 17.58 -30.34
N ILE A 313 19.97 18.01 -29.55
CA ILE A 313 21.39 17.76 -29.82
C ILE A 313 21.88 16.73 -28.81
N VAL A 314 22.26 15.55 -29.32
CA VAL A 314 22.91 14.51 -28.51
C VAL A 314 24.32 14.96 -28.19
N ILE A 315 24.66 14.97 -26.89
CA ILE A 315 26.01 15.27 -26.40
C ILE A 315 26.73 13.96 -26.10
N VAL A 316 26.05 13.05 -25.39
CA VAL A 316 26.52 11.69 -25.12
C VAL A 316 25.50 10.73 -25.71
N ASN A 317 25.93 9.83 -26.58
CA ASN A 317 25.08 8.83 -27.23
C ASN A 317 24.72 7.68 -26.28
N ILE A 318 23.73 6.84 -26.65
CA ILE A 318 23.16 5.76 -25.83
C ILE A 318 24.14 4.68 -25.35
N LEU A 319 25.35 4.63 -25.92
CA LEU A 319 26.43 3.73 -25.50
C LEU A 319 27.34 4.40 -24.46
N GLY A 320 26.95 5.56 -23.92
CA GLY A 320 27.75 6.34 -23.00
C GLY A 320 29.01 6.94 -23.63
N CYS A 321 29.01 7.17 -24.96
CA CYS A 321 30.15 7.71 -25.69
C CYS A 321 29.88 9.15 -26.16
N PRO A 322 30.92 10.01 -26.29
CA PRO A 322 30.76 11.33 -26.89
C PRO A 322 30.11 11.25 -28.27
N ASN A 323 29.33 12.28 -28.63
CA ASN A 323 28.77 12.38 -29.97
C ASN A 323 29.91 12.50 -31.00
N PRO A 324 30.04 11.58 -31.98
CA PRO A 324 31.14 11.61 -32.94
C PRO A 324 31.12 12.83 -33.88
N ASN A 325 29.99 13.54 -33.96
CA ASN A 325 29.85 14.75 -34.77
C ASN A 325 30.26 16.03 -34.03
N ASP A 326 30.60 15.94 -32.75
CA ASP A 326 31.02 17.06 -31.91
C ASP A 326 32.32 16.69 -31.20
N ASP A 327 33.45 17.21 -31.71
CA ASP A 327 34.79 16.95 -31.20
C ASP A 327 35.10 17.70 -29.90
N THR A 328 34.16 18.53 -29.42
CA THR A 328 34.33 19.33 -28.20
C THR A 328 33.89 18.60 -26.94
N VAL A 329 33.21 17.45 -27.08
CA VAL A 329 32.68 16.66 -25.97
C VAL A 329 33.72 15.66 -25.48
N GLU A 330 34.05 15.73 -24.20
CA GLU A 330 34.97 14.80 -23.54
C GLU A 330 34.24 14.06 -22.42
N LEU A 331 34.33 12.73 -22.42
CA LEU A 331 33.85 11.90 -21.31
C LEU A 331 35.00 11.67 -20.33
N LEU A 332 34.91 12.27 -19.14
CA LEU A 332 35.99 12.25 -18.15
C LEU A 332 35.89 11.02 -17.24
N GLN A 333 34.66 10.64 -16.87
CA GLN A 333 34.40 9.51 -15.99
C GLN A 333 32.97 8.99 -16.18
N ASN A 334 32.78 7.68 -16.33
CA ASN A 334 31.45 7.08 -16.43
C ASN A 334 31.49 5.65 -15.86
N GLY A 335 30.52 5.25 -15.03
CA GLY A 335 30.40 3.86 -14.55
C GLY A 335 31.44 3.39 -13.52
N VAL A 336 32.38 4.22 -13.12
CA VAL A 336 33.46 3.87 -12.16
C VAL A 336 33.14 4.30 -10.72
N SER A 337 32.28 5.29 -10.53
CA SER A 337 31.90 5.79 -9.21
C SER A 337 30.41 6.18 -9.18
N THR A 338 29.91 6.67 -8.04
CA THR A 338 28.56 7.25 -7.92
C THR A 338 28.41 8.60 -8.64
N SER A 339 29.50 9.12 -9.21
CA SER A 339 29.52 10.28 -10.07
C SER A 339 29.99 9.91 -11.47
N SER A 340 29.36 10.52 -12.47
CA SER A 340 29.79 10.53 -13.86
C SER A 340 30.00 11.96 -14.32
N ARG A 341 31.04 12.18 -15.14
CA ARG A 341 31.54 13.51 -15.49
C ARG A 341 31.82 13.57 -16.99
N PHE A 342 31.40 14.66 -17.59
CA PHE A 342 31.71 14.99 -18.97
C PHE A 342 31.91 16.49 -19.10
N SER A 343 32.55 16.90 -20.19
CA SER A 343 32.65 18.30 -20.58
C SER A 343 32.23 18.49 -22.02
N PHE A 344 31.76 19.68 -22.35
CA PHE A 344 31.42 20.10 -23.70
C PHE A 344 31.73 21.59 -23.86
N ARG A 345 31.80 22.10 -25.10
CA ARG A 345 31.90 23.54 -25.33
C ARG A 345 30.52 24.15 -25.50
N MET A 346 30.30 25.29 -24.85
CA MET A 346 29.00 25.96 -24.82
C MET A 346 28.57 26.40 -26.24
N PHE A 347 27.30 26.14 -26.56
CA PHE A 347 26.69 26.49 -27.84
C PHE A 347 25.28 27.07 -27.62
N ILE A 348 24.71 27.63 -28.68
CA ILE A 348 23.33 28.11 -28.69
C ILE A 348 22.52 27.39 -29.77
N PHE A 349 21.25 27.13 -29.47
CA PHE A 349 20.26 26.79 -30.50
C PHE A 349 20.02 28.03 -31.37
N THR A 350 19.68 27.84 -32.66
CA THR A 350 19.41 28.92 -33.66
C THR A 350 18.89 30.24 -33.06
N ALA A 351 19.33 31.38 -33.62
CA ALA A 351 19.27 32.77 -33.10
C ALA A 351 18.06 33.27 -32.27
N ASN A 352 16.92 32.57 -32.26
CA ASN A 352 15.72 32.92 -31.51
C ASN A 352 15.63 32.29 -30.10
N SER A 353 16.54 31.38 -29.71
CA SER A 353 16.60 30.84 -28.34
C SER A 353 17.87 31.27 -27.62
N THR A 354 17.72 31.88 -26.45
CA THR A 354 18.82 32.31 -25.58
C THR A 354 19.07 31.36 -24.40
N LYS A 355 18.39 30.21 -24.39
CA LYS A 355 18.42 29.26 -23.27
C LYS A 355 18.75 27.85 -23.75
N LEU A 356 19.52 27.13 -22.93
CA LEU A 356 19.94 25.76 -23.12
C LEU A 356 19.62 24.97 -21.84
N TYR A 357 19.01 23.80 -21.99
CA TYR A 357 18.71 22.86 -20.91
C TYR A 357 19.36 21.52 -21.21
N LEU A 358 20.01 20.93 -20.20
CA LEU A 358 20.65 19.62 -20.29
C LEU A 358 19.77 18.56 -19.66
N HIS A 359 19.75 17.39 -20.27
CA HIS A 359 19.05 16.21 -19.82
C HIS A 359 19.96 15.00 -19.95
N CYS A 360 19.85 14.05 -19.02
CA CYS A 360 20.57 12.78 -19.10
C CYS A 360 19.67 11.63 -18.66
N ALA A 361 19.73 10.51 -19.37
CA ALA A 361 19.26 9.22 -18.90
C ALA A 361 20.41 8.49 -18.20
N VAL A 362 20.14 7.98 -16.99
CA VAL A 362 21.14 7.32 -16.16
C VAL A 362 20.60 6.01 -15.58
N HIS A 363 21.49 5.07 -15.31
CA HIS A 363 21.18 3.86 -14.54
C HIS A 363 22.25 3.59 -13.48
N LEU A 364 21.88 2.86 -12.43
CA LEU A 364 22.79 2.40 -11.40
C LEU A 364 23.28 0.98 -11.70
N CYS A 365 24.59 0.79 -11.70
CA CYS A 365 25.23 -0.51 -11.83
C CYS A 365 25.65 -1.05 -10.46
N LEU A 366 25.44 -2.35 -10.22
CA LEU A 366 25.96 -3.04 -9.05
C LEU A 366 27.44 -3.40 -9.25
N LEU A 367 28.30 -2.84 -8.40
CA LEU A 367 29.69 -3.21 -8.26
C LEU A 367 29.75 -4.57 -7.53
N LYS A 368 29.72 -5.69 -8.25
CA LYS A 368 29.79 -7.04 -7.63
C LYS A 368 31.05 -7.17 -6.75
N MET A 369 30.87 -7.28 -5.44
CA MET A 369 31.85 -7.91 -4.55
C MET A 369 31.79 -9.43 -4.76
N LEU A 370 32.68 -9.98 -5.57
CA LEU A 370 32.97 -11.42 -5.50
C LEU A 370 33.66 -11.70 -4.14
N PRO A 371 33.14 -12.61 -3.30
CA PRO A 371 33.78 -12.96 -2.05
C PRO A 371 35.04 -13.78 -2.38
N LEU A 372 36.21 -13.29 -1.95
CA LEU A 372 37.47 -14.03 -1.80
C LEU A 372 37.73 -15.14 -2.84
N MET A 373 37.89 -14.77 -4.11
CA MET A 373 38.79 -15.51 -5.01
C MET A 373 39.94 -14.58 -5.38
N SER A 374 41.14 -15.00 -5.00
CA SER A 374 42.47 -14.47 -5.28
C SER A 374 42.57 -13.12 -6.00
N MET A 375 43.35 -12.21 -5.41
CA MET A 375 43.72 -10.86 -5.80
C MET A 375 44.21 -10.70 -7.27
N VAL A 376 44.37 -11.78 -8.02
CA VAL A 376 44.77 -11.84 -9.43
C VAL A 376 43.61 -11.56 -10.40
N VAL A 377 42.34 -11.79 -10.01
CA VAL A 377 41.19 -11.66 -10.94
C VAL A 377 40.51 -10.29 -10.88
N ARG A 378 40.98 -9.37 -10.02
CA ARG A 378 40.45 -7.99 -9.92
C ARG A 378 40.70 -7.15 -11.19
N PHE A 379 41.73 -7.47 -11.95
CA PHE A 379 42.11 -6.71 -13.15
C PHE A 379 41.55 -7.26 -14.46
N VAL A 380 40.94 -8.46 -14.48
CA VAL A 380 40.63 -9.11 -15.76
C VAL A 380 39.20 -8.80 -16.22
N VAL A 381 38.18 -8.93 -15.36
CA VAL A 381 36.78 -8.96 -15.85
C VAL A 381 36.16 -7.57 -16.12
N CYS A 382 36.44 -6.56 -15.29
CA CYS A 382 35.95 -5.20 -15.52
C CYS A 382 36.80 -4.45 -16.56
N TRP A 383 38.11 -4.75 -16.59
CA TRP A 383 39.01 -4.25 -17.64
C TRP A 383 38.70 -4.88 -18.99
N THR A 384 38.26 -6.14 -19.09
CA THR A 384 37.82 -6.70 -20.39
C THR A 384 36.55 -6.04 -20.92
N LEU A 385 35.58 -5.66 -20.09
CA LEU A 385 34.36 -4.97 -20.55
C LEU A 385 34.61 -3.48 -20.86
N CYS A 386 35.40 -2.77 -20.04
CA CYS A 386 35.81 -1.40 -20.35
C CYS A 386 36.83 -1.32 -21.50
N ALA A 387 37.75 -2.28 -21.65
CA ALA A 387 38.67 -2.34 -22.78
C ALA A 387 37.95 -2.78 -24.06
N LEU A 388 36.94 -3.65 -24.00
CA LEU A 388 36.07 -3.92 -25.15
C LEU A 388 35.28 -2.67 -25.57
N LEU A 389 34.87 -1.81 -24.62
CA LEU A 389 34.21 -0.52 -24.90
C LEU A 389 35.18 0.57 -25.40
N TYR A 390 36.42 0.58 -24.92
CA TYR A 390 37.47 1.52 -25.38
C TYR A 390 38.02 1.13 -26.76
N VAL A 391 38.18 -0.18 -27.01
CA VAL A 391 38.59 -0.74 -28.32
C VAL A 391 37.45 -0.60 -29.34
N SER A 392 36.19 -0.71 -28.95
CA SER A 392 35.07 -0.46 -29.88
C SER A 392 34.95 1.00 -30.31
N CYS A 393 35.27 1.96 -29.44
CA CYS A 393 35.39 3.38 -29.79
C CYS A 393 36.52 3.67 -30.81
N LEU A 394 37.64 2.94 -30.76
CA LEU A 394 38.75 3.07 -31.73
C LEU A 394 38.51 2.30 -33.05
N SER A 395 37.59 1.33 -33.06
CA SER A 395 37.43 0.38 -34.17
C SER A 395 36.46 0.78 -35.28
N ASN A 396 35.83 1.96 -35.19
CA ASN A 396 34.96 2.45 -36.27
C ASN A 396 35.70 2.81 -37.57
N ASP A 397 37.04 2.72 -37.60
CA ASP A 397 37.85 2.91 -38.82
C ASP A 397 38.42 1.61 -39.44
N ILE A 398 38.12 0.41 -38.91
CA ILE A 398 38.67 -0.85 -39.48
C ILE A 398 37.57 -1.91 -39.67
N TYR A 399 36.62 -1.62 -40.55
CA TYR A 399 35.73 -2.63 -41.14
C TYR A 399 36.29 -3.14 -42.48
N GLN A 400 37.50 -3.71 -42.49
CA GLN A 400 37.89 -4.67 -43.53
C GLN A 400 38.80 -5.75 -42.97
N GLY A 401 38.23 -6.95 -42.87
CA GLY A 401 38.95 -8.21 -42.71
C GLY A 401 39.16 -8.63 -41.27
N PHE A 402 38.39 -9.62 -40.80
CA PHE A 402 38.92 -10.85 -40.21
C PHE A 402 37.75 -11.81 -39.96
N THR A 403 37.58 -12.71 -40.93
CA THR A 403 36.92 -14.00 -40.72
C THR A 403 37.70 -14.82 -39.70
N GLN A 404 36.99 -15.67 -38.95
CA GLN A 404 37.47 -16.89 -38.29
C GLN A 404 38.10 -16.70 -36.89
N LEU A 405 37.29 -16.93 -35.85
CA LEU A 405 37.69 -17.75 -34.70
C LEU A 405 36.46 -18.22 -33.93
N ASP A 406 36.23 -19.51 -34.09
CA ASP A 406 35.17 -20.33 -33.55
C ASP A 406 35.71 -21.01 -32.26
N PHE A 407 34.81 -21.34 -31.33
CA PHE A 407 34.99 -22.27 -30.20
C PHE A 407 35.91 -21.88 -29.01
N LEU A 408 35.28 -21.63 -27.84
CA LEU A 408 35.27 -22.56 -26.69
C LEU A 408 34.60 -21.92 -25.46
N PHE A 409 33.35 -22.29 -25.19
CA PHE A 409 32.76 -22.26 -23.85
C PHE A 409 32.99 -23.62 -23.19
N SER A 410 33.75 -23.69 -22.10
CA SER A 410 33.54 -24.71 -21.08
C SER A 410 34.19 -24.30 -19.75
N LEU A 411 33.37 -24.43 -18.70
CA LEU A 411 33.58 -24.25 -17.25
C LEU A 411 33.24 -22.87 -16.67
#